data_AF-A0A4Q3B7B2-F1
#
_entry.id   AF-A0A4Q3B7B2-F1
#
_cell.length_a   1.000
_cell.length_b   1.000
_cell.length_c   1.000
_cell.angle_alpha   90.00
_cell.angle_beta   90.00
_cell.angle_gamma   90.00
#
_symmetry.space_group_name_H-M   'P 1'
#
loop_
_entity.id
_entity.type
_entity.pdbx_description
1 polymer ?
#
loop_
_entity_poly.entity_id
_entity_poly.type
_entity_poly.pdbx_seq_one_letter_code
_entity_poly.pdbx_strand_id
1 'polypeptide(L)'
;MISTKQIFPTLILLFSFLSAFSQQAKKESAAEYSARLKHMVDSIQQAKLAAKNSGVKPSTGNAGAAVATGKWSTKKSSIESAYNYLTAAEKEKVKNFPPVPEAFRNNVDAQVFLDKLDGIDFNSAISKYSKESLALTGYCISYQSVKQKAESIVKESVRLKAAFEKKNPSVKFGNGIGKTYVSETSLVYLPLGDASFADEVIAVKYLSGNIQFPKENVLHTPDYVSMKKLSDSKGIYSLGLNGSLTVKFTNNALVDVNGPDLFVFEAGQIEPTNLEISKDGKNWINVGTISGGTAEVDISKFVKPGEYFYYVRLTDQNTKSTVAGADIDAIAAIGAAIKLSLSAALLFDFGKSNLKAEGIEAVKKLAQQLQSMPSAQLNIDGFTDDIGND
;
A
#
# COMPACT_ATOMS: atom_id res chain seq x y z
N MET A 1 -25.51 32.70 -22.96
CA MET A 1 -24.33 33.53 -22.63
C MET A 1 -24.39 33.85 -21.14
N ILE A 2 -23.72 33.07 -20.31
CA ILE A 2 -23.50 33.39 -18.88
C ILE A 2 -22.03 33.08 -18.58
N SER A 3 -21.38 34.10 -18.00
CA SER A 3 -19.95 34.28 -17.83
C SER A 3 -19.36 33.36 -16.76
N THR A 4 -18.27 32.70 -17.11
CA THR A 4 -17.37 31.93 -16.28
C THR A 4 -16.67 32.83 -15.25
N LYS A 5 -16.96 32.64 -13.95
CA LYS A 5 -16.06 33.07 -12.86
C LYS A 5 -15.49 31.83 -12.18
N GLN A 6 -14.17 31.73 -12.25
CA GLN A 6 -13.31 30.72 -11.66
C GLN A 6 -13.58 30.57 -10.15
N ILE A 7 -13.74 29.32 -9.72
CA ILE A 7 -13.77 28.91 -8.31
C ILE A 7 -12.46 28.14 -8.07
N PHE A 8 -11.55 28.70 -7.28
CA PHE A 8 -10.33 28.02 -6.80
C PHE A 8 -10.59 27.35 -5.44
N PRO A 9 -10.01 26.16 -5.15
CA PRO A 9 -10.31 25.40 -3.94
C PRO A 9 -9.34 25.73 -2.79
N THR A 10 -9.88 26.10 -1.63
CA THR A 10 -9.14 26.40 -0.39
C THR A 10 -8.62 25.16 0.35
N LEU A 11 -8.64 23.98 -0.27
CA LEU A 11 -8.16 22.72 0.33
C LEU A 11 -6.83 22.22 -0.28
N ILE A 12 -6.28 22.93 -1.27
CA ILE A 12 -5.03 22.55 -1.97
C ILE A 12 -3.81 23.32 -1.44
N LEU A 13 -4.00 24.45 -0.74
CA LEU A 13 -2.90 25.33 -0.34
C LEU A 13 -1.97 24.80 0.76
N LEU A 14 -2.36 23.76 1.50
CA LEU A 14 -1.43 23.06 2.41
C LEU A 14 -0.58 21.99 1.70
N PHE A 15 -0.96 21.55 0.50
CA PHE A 15 -0.26 20.50 -0.24
C PHE A 15 0.63 21.02 -1.37
N SER A 16 0.37 22.22 -1.91
CA SER A 16 1.15 22.79 -3.03
C SER A 16 2.47 23.46 -2.62
N PHE A 17 2.78 23.60 -1.32
CA PHE A 17 4.10 24.07 -0.87
C PHE A 17 5.14 22.95 -0.70
N LEU A 18 4.77 21.69 -0.96
CA LEU A 18 5.61 20.51 -0.70
C LEU A 18 6.18 19.84 -1.95
N SER A 19 5.82 20.30 -3.15
CA SER A 19 6.28 19.74 -4.44
C SER A 19 7.53 20.41 -5.01
N ALA A 20 8.10 21.41 -4.35
CA ALA A 20 9.42 21.94 -4.69
C ALA A 20 10.44 21.44 -3.67
N PHE A 21 11.52 20.83 -4.17
CA PHE A 21 12.70 20.33 -3.45
C PHE A 21 12.65 18.90 -2.89
N SER A 22 12.60 17.93 -3.79
CA SER A 22 13.22 16.60 -3.59
C SER A 22 14.71 16.56 -3.99
N GLN A 23 15.32 17.67 -4.41
CA GLN A 23 16.72 17.72 -4.84
C GLN A 23 17.49 18.92 -4.25
N GLN A 24 17.56 19.04 -2.93
CA GLN A 24 18.75 19.58 -2.27
C GLN A 24 18.74 19.30 -0.77
N ALA A 25 19.15 18.09 -0.38
CA ALA A 25 19.70 17.86 0.95
C ALA A 25 21.12 18.47 1.03
N LYS A 26 21.23 19.80 0.85
CA LYS A 26 22.38 20.54 1.36
C LYS A 26 22.15 20.73 2.86
N LYS A 27 23.23 20.68 3.66
CA LYS A 27 23.19 20.99 5.10
C LYS A 27 22.55 22.36 5.28
N GLU A 28 21.26 22.36 5.59
CA GLU A 28 20.49 23.55 5.92
C GLU A 28 21.17 24.19 7.14
N SER A 29 21.62 25.43 7.00
CA SER A 29 22.18 26.19 8.12
C SER A 29 21.10 26.45 9.17
N ALA A 30 21.50 26.70 10.42
CA ALA A 30 20.55 27.04 11.49
C ALA A 30 19.66 28.25 11.12
N ALA A 31 20.20 29.19 10.33
CA ALA A 31 19.47 30.35 9.82
C ALA A 31 18.40 29.96 8.78
N GLU A 32 18.73 29.08 7.84
CA GLU A 32 17.78 28.57 6.83
C GLU A 32 16.68 27.73 7.48
N TYR A 33 17.04 26.87 8.43
CA TYR A 33 16.08 26.06 9.19
C TYR A 33 15.13 26.96 10.01
N SER A 34 15.65 27.97 10.69
CA SER A 34 14.84 28.95 11.43
C SER A 34 13.92 29.76 10.52
N ALA A 35 14.39 30.15 9.32
CA ALA A 35 13.58 30.86 8.33
C ALA A 35 12.43 29.98 7.81
N ARG A 36 12.71 28.70 7.51
CA ARG A 36 11.69 27.72 7.12
C ARG A 36 10.66 27.49 8.22
N LEU A 37 11.11 27.35 9.46
CA LEU A 37 10.23 27.19 10.61
C LEU A 37 9.32 28.40 10.80
N LYS A 38 9.87 29.62 10.69
CA LYS A 38 9.09 30.85 10.76
C LYS A 38 8.00 30.86 9.68
N HIS A 39 8.35 30.54 8.44
CA HIS A 39 7.38 30.45 7.34
C HIS A 39 6.30 29.38 7.58
N MET A 40 6.65 28.22 8.14
CA MET A 40 5.68 27.19 8.53
C MET A 40 4.74 27.68 9.65
N VAL A 41 5.28 28.31 10.69
CA VAL A 41 4.47 28.84 11.81
C VAL A 41 3.53 29.93 11.32
N ASP A 42 4.02 30.87 10.52
CA ASP A 42 3.23 31.96 9.97
C ASP A 42 2.10 31.43 9.08
N SER A 43 2.38 30.46 8.21
CA SER A 43 1.35 29.87 7.34
C SER A 43 0.25 29.12 8.13
N ILE A 44 0.60 28.45 9.23
CA ILE A 44 -0.38 27.79 10.12
C ILE A 44 -1.23 28.82 10.87
N GLN A 45 -0.63 29.91 11.35
CA GLN A 45 -1.38 30.98 12.02
C GLN A 45 -2.36 31.64 11.05
N GLN A 46 -1.93 31.91 9.81
CA GLN A 46 -2.80 32.45 8.77
C GLN A 46 -3.93 31.49 8.40
N ALA A 47 -3.67 30.19 8.27
CA ALA A 47 -4.70 29.19 8.00
C ALA A 47 -5.73 29.07 9.14
N LYS A 48 -5.29 29.16 10.41
CA LYS A 48 -6.19 29.17 11.58
C LYS A 48 -7.06 30.42 11.63
N LEU A 49 -6.52 31.59 11.30
CA LEU A 49 -7.27 32.84 11.20
C LEU A 49 -8.32 32.78 10.06
N ALA A 50 -7.94 32.23 8.90
CA ALA A 50 -8.84 32.03 7.77
C ALA A 50 -9.99 31.05 8.10
N ALA A 51 -9.70 29.95 8.79
CA ALA A 51 -10.72 28.98 9.21
C ALA A 51 -11.68 29.54 10.27
N LYS A 52 -11.19 30.40 11.17
CA LYS A 52 -12.03 31.08 12.18
C LYS A 52 -12.98 32.10 11.55
N ASN A 53 -12.58 32.72 10.44
CA ASN A 53 -13.38 33.74 9.76
C ASN A 53 -14.38 33.18 8.75
N SER A 54 -14.28 31.90 8.37
CA SER A 54 -15.10 31.33 7.29
C SER A 54 -16.38 30.60 7.74
N GLY A 55 -16.57 30.29 9.02
CA GLY A 55 -17.86 29.84 9.58
C GLY A 55 -18.54 28.62 8.94
N VAL A 56 -17.88 27.85 8.08
CA VAL A 56 -18.49 26.77 7.28
C VAL A 56 -18.02 25.39 7.73
N LYS A 57 -18.98 24.47 7.98
CA LYS A 57 -18.71 23.04 8.25
C LYS A 57 -18.15 22.34 6.99
N PRO A 58 -17.24 21.35 7.11
CA PRO A 58 -16.62 20.73 5.95
C PRO A 58 -17.63 19.87 5.19
N SER A 59 -17.87 20.19 3.91
CA SER A 59 -18.71 19.38 3.02
C SER A 59 -17.91 18.27 2.36
N THR A 60 -18.58 17.14 2.16
CA THR A 60 -18.13 15.97 1.42
C THR A 60 -18.23 16.25 -0.07
N GLY A 61 -17.09 16.43 -0.75
CA GLY A 61 -17.02 16.66 -2.20
C GLY A 61 -16.01 15.73 -2.88
N ASN A 62 -16.48 15.05 -3.92
CA ASN A 62 -15.79 14.11 -4.81
C ASN A 62 -14.39 14.59 -5.24
N ALA A 63 -13.37 13.75 -5.04
CA ALA A 63 -12.03 13.97 -5.58
C ALA A 63 -11.85 13.14 -6.86
N GLY A 64 -12.05 13.79 -8.00
CA GLY A 64 -11.56 13.32 -9.29
C GLY A 64 -10.03 13.38 -9.33
N ALA A 65 -9.46 12.47 -10.12
CA ALA A 65 -8.04 12.20 -10.27
C ALA A 65 -7.19 13.46 -10.50
N ALA A 66 -6.22 13.66 -9.61
CA ALA A 66 -5.04 14.50 -9.83
C ALA A 66 -3.82 13.69 -9.37
N VAL A 67 -3.01 13.28 -10.35
CA VAL A 67 -1.75 12.56 -10.19
C VAL A 67 -0.81 13.41 -9.34
N ALA A 68 -0.51 12.94 -8.12
CA ALA A 68 0.44 13.56 -7.21
C ALA A 68 1.28 12.46 -6.58
N THR A 69 2.56 12.47 -6.93
CA THR A 69 3.62 11.57 -6.49
C THR A 69 3.89 11.70 -4.98
N GLY A 70 3.96 10.59 -4.25
CA GLY A 70 4.54 10.51 -2.89
C GLY A 70 3.64 10.89 -1.70
N LYS A 71 2.30 10.79 -1.80
CA LYS A 71 1.39 11.28 -0.74
C LYS A 71 1.53 10.55 0.60
N TRP A 72 2.08 9.34 0.66
CA TRP A 72 1.94 8.48 1.84
C TRP A 72 3.22 8.06 2.61
N SER A 73 4.41 8.53 2.22
CA SER A 73 5.67 8.35 3.00
C SER A 73 5.81 9.28 4.22
N THR A 74 6.30 8.78 5.36
CA THR A 74 6.55 9.62 6.55
C THR A 74 7.90 10.34 6.46
N LYS A 75 7.94 11.63 6.78
CA LYS A 75 9.18 12.44 6.78
C LYS A 75 10.02 12.20 8.04
N LYS A 76 10.28 10.95 8.41
CA LYS A 76 10.98 10.58 9.65
C LYS A 76 12.34 11.27 9.79
N SER A 77 13.17 11.22 8.75
CA SER A 77 14.48 11.87 8.72
C SER A 77 14.42 13.39 8.96
N SER A 78 13.34 14.04 8.51
CA SER A 78 13.11 15.46 8.77
C SER A 78 12.74 15.73 10.23
N ILE A 79 11.98 14.83 10.86
CA ILE A 79 11.61 14.94 12.28
C ILE A 79 12.78 14.63 13.19
N GLU A 80 13.61 13.63 12.85
CA GLU A 80 14.87 13.34 13.55
C GLU A 80 15.84 14.53 13.45
N SER A 81 15.94 15.12 12.26
CA SER A 81 16.72 16.35 12.08
C SER A 81 16.19 17.49 12.93
N ALA A 82 14.86 17.67 12.99
CA ALA A 82 14.23 18.67 13.85
C ALA A 82 14.50 18.43 15.34
N TYR A 83 14.51 17.17 15.79
CA TYR A 83 14.85 16.80 17.16
C TYR A 83 16.29 17.19 17.53
N ASN A 84 17.22 17.09 16.58
CA ASN A 84 18.63 17.43 16.81
C ASN A 84 18.87 18.93 17.03
N TYR A 85 17.94 19.79 16.59
CA TYR A 85 17.99 21.23 16.85
C TYR A 85 17.44 21.63 18.23
N LEU A 86 16.86 20.70 18.98
CA LEU A 86 16.37 20.96 20.34
C LEU A 86 17.53 20.99 21.34
N THR A 87 17.47 21.95 22.27
CA THR A 87 18.32 21.98 23.47
C THR A 87 17.98 20.82 24.41
N ALA A 88 18.86 20.50 25.36
CA ALA A 88 18.62 19.44 26.34
C ALA A 88 17.31 19.65 27.14
N ALA A 89 17.02 20.90 27.54
CA ALA A 89 15.80 21.24 28.26
C ALA A 89 14.53 21.08 27.39
N GLU A 90 14.62 21.34 26.09
CA GLU A 90 13.51 21.15 25.15
C GLU A 90 13.26 19.67 24.84
N LYS A 91 14.32 18.87 24.72
CA LYS A 91 14.21 17.42 24.55
C LYS A 91 13.45 16.77 25.70
N GLU A 92 13.67 17.25 26.92
CA GLU A 92 12.96 16.77 28.11
C GLU A 92 11.44 17.01 28.02
N LYS A 93 11.01 18.12 27.39
CA LYS A 93 9.58 18.45 27.20
C LYS A 93 8.86 17.52 26.22
N VAL A 94 9.60 16.84 25.35
CA VAL A 94 9.05 15.96 24.29
C VAL A 94 9.52 14.52 24.42
N LYS A 95 10.14 14.16 25.54
CA LYS A 95 10.71 12.82 25.77
C LYS A 95 9.69 11.67 25.68
N ASN A 96 8.41 11.99 25.89
CA ASN A 96 7.31 11.03 25.85
C ASN A 96 6.75 10.84 24.42
N PHE A 97 7.26 11.57 23.42
CA PHE A 97 6.79 11.39 22.06
C PHE A 97 7.34 10.08 21.49
N PRO A 98 6.48 9.21 20.93
CA PRO A 98 6.93 7.93 20.40
C PRO A 98 7.78 8.11 19.14
N PRO A 99 8.68 7.16 18.84
CA PRO A 99 9.45 7.22 17.60
C PRO A 99 8.53 7.18 16.38
N VAL A 100 8.86 7.99 15.37
CA VAL A 100 8.13 8.05 14.10
C VAL A 100 8.55 6.86 13.23
N PRO A 101 7.61 6.10 12.63
CA PRO A 101 7.94 5.02 11.71
C PRO A 101 8.59 5.55 10.41
N GLU A 102 9.29 4.68 9.67
CA GLU A 102 9.92 5.05 8.39
C GLU A 102 8.87 5.31 7.30
N ALA A 103 7.81 4.51 7.30
CA ALA A 103 6.61 4.65 6.48
C ALA A 103 5.43 3.98 7.19
N PHE A 104 4.21 4.39 6.87
CA PHE A 104 3.01 3.60 7.17
C PHE A 104 2.80 2.64 5.99
N ARG A 105 2.85 1.32 6.20
CA ARG A 105 2.64 0.34 5.12
C ARG A 105 1.17 0.03 4.92
N ASN A 106 0.41 0.12 6.00
CA ASN A 106 -1.01 -0.16 6.00
C ASN A 106 -1.74 0.64 7.10
N ASN A 107 -3.06 0.53 7.12
CA ASN A 107 -3.91 1.19 8.11
C ASN A 107 -3.71 0.70 9.55
N VAL A 108 -3.26 -0.55 9.75
CA VAL A 108 -2.96 -1.09 11.09
C VAL A 108 -1.73 -0.42 11.66
N ASP A 109 -0.65 -0.26 10.89
CA ASP A 109 0.56 0.47 11.32
C ASP A 109 0.23 1.92 11.71
N ALA A 110 -0.62 2.57 10.90
CA ALA A 110 -1.08 3.92 11.16
C ALA A 110 -1.87 3.99 12.47
N GLN A 111 -2.77 3.02 12.72
CA GLN A 111 -3.54 2.96 13.97
C GLN A 111 -2.62 2.74 15.18
N VAL A 112 -1.67 1.80 15.10
CA VAL A 112 -0.70 1.53 16.18
C VAL A 112 0.10 2.79 16.52
N PHE A 113 0.45 3.62 15.53
CA PHE A 113 1.12 4.89 15.78
C PHE A 113 0.20 5.92 16.46
N LEU A 114 -1.08 5.99 16.06
CA LEU A 114 -2.06 6.87 16.71
C LEU A 114 -2.31 6.47 18.17
N ASP A 115 -2.39 5.18 18.46
CA ASP A 115 -2.59 4.67 19.81
C ASP A 115 -1.41 5.08 20.73
N LYS A 116 -0.18 5.08 20.20
CA LYS A 116 1.01 5.58 20.92
C LYS A 116 1.01 7.09 21.14
N LEU A 117 0.21 7.84 20.39
CA LEU A 117 0.05 9.28 20.53
C LEU A 117 -1.12 9.67 21.43
N ASP A 118 -1.84 8.69 22.00
CA ASP A 118 -2.97 8.96 22.86
C ASP A 118 -2.57 9.85 24.05
N GLY A 119 -3.46 10.78 24.40
CA GLY A 119 -3.20 11.81 25.42
C GLY A 119 -2.26 12.96 25.00
N ILE A 120 -1.68 12.95 23.80
CA ILE A 120 -0.83 14.06 23.31
C ILE A 120 -1.66 15.06 22.49
N ASP A 121 -1.91 16.25 23.06
CA ASP A 121 -2.52 17.37 22.33
C ASP A 121 -1.45 18.27 21.68
N PHE A 122 -1.15 17.98 20.41
CA PHE A 122 -0.23 18.79 19.62
C PHE A 122 -0.71 20.22 19.40
N ASN A 123 -2.02 20.50 19.36
CA ASN A 123 -2.50 21.88 19.20
C ASN A 123 -2.18 22.72 20.44
N SER A 124 -2.42 22.17 21.63
CA SER A 124 -2.02 22.79 22.89
C SER A 124 -0.49 22.95 22.97
N ALA A 125 0.26 21.91 22.63
CA ALA A 125 1.73 21.97 22.63
C ALA A 125 2.28 23.05 21.68
N ILE A 126 1.78 23.12 20.45
CA ILE A 126 2.17 24.15 19.46
C ILE A 126 1.84 25.55 19.98
N SER A 127 0.63 25.75 20.51
CA SER A 127 0.21 27.04 21.07
C SER A 127 1.12 27.48 22.22
N LYS A 128 1.40 26.57 23.17
CA LYS A 128 2.29 26.81 24.30
C LYS A 128 3.70 27.16 23.84
N TYR A 129 4.31 26.30 23.03
CA TYR A 129 5.72 26.43 22.66
C TYR A 129 5.99 27.53 21.64
N SER A 130 4.98 28.01 20.90
CA SER A 130 5.15 29.13 19.95
C SER A 130 5.69 30.41 20.57
N LYS A 131 5.51 30.57 21.89
CA LYS A 131 6.01 31.70 22.68
C LYS A 131 7.38 31.43 23.31
N GLU A 132 7.81 30.18 23.36
CA GLU A 132 9.02 29.72 24.05
C GLU A 132 10.17 29.47 23.07
N SER A 133 9.90 28.74 21.97
CA SER A 133 10.94 28.31 21.04
C SER A 133 10.37 27.91 19.68
N LEU A 134 10.94 28.51 18.62
CA LEU A 134 10.62 28.15 17.24
C LEU A 134 10.99 26.69 16.92
N ALA A 135 12.12 26.20 17.44
CA ALA A 135 12.57 24.82 17.19
C ALA A 135 11.61 23.80 17.80
N LEU A 136 11.20 24.02 19.05
CA LEU A 136 10.24 23.16 19.74
C LEU A 136 8.86 23.19 19.06
N THR A 137 8.39 24.37 18.65
CA THR A 137 7.15 24.51 17.86
C THR A 137 7.24 23.77 16.53
N GLY A 138 8.37 23.91 15.82
CA GLY A 138 8.62 23.22 14.57
C GLY A 138 8.59 21.70 14.69
N TYR A 139 9.17 21.18 15.78
CA TYR A 139 9.13 19.76 16.09
C TYR A 139 7.69 19.26 16.33
N CYS A 140 6.90 19.98 17.15
CA CYS A 140 5.50 19.63 17.39
C CYS A 140 4.63 19.73 16.12
N ILE A 141 4.84 20.73 15.26
CA ILE A 141 4.16 20.84 13.96
C ILE A 141 4.46 19.62 13.10
N SER A 142 5.73 19.21 13.04
CA SER A 142 6.16 18.08 12.21
C SER A 142 5.52 16.77 12.68
N TYR A 143 5.43 16.55 14.00
CA TYR A 143 4.67 15.44 14.57
C TYR A 143 3.18 15.51 14.27
N GLN A 144 2.57 16.70 14.40
CA GLN A 144 1.16 16.89 14.08
C GLN A 144 0.86 16.52 12.62
N SER A 145 1.74 16.86 11.68
CA SER A 145 1.59 16.48 10.27
C SER A 145 1.62 14.94 10.07
N VAL A 146 2.50 14.23 10.79
CA VAL A 146 2.54 12.75 10.72
C VAL A 146 1.31 12.12 11.37
N LYS A 147 0.83 12.67 12.50
CA LYS A 147 -0.44 12.25 13.12
C LYS A 147 -1.62 12.41 12.16
N GLN A 148 -1.77 13.58 11.55
CA GLN A 148 -2.84 13.85 10.57
C GLN A 148 -2.80 12.89 9.38
N LYS A 149 -1.60 12.51 8.96
CA LYS A 149 -1.41 11.53 7.90
C LYS A 149 -1.90 10.14 8.31
N ALA A 150 -1.51 9.67 9.49
CA ALA A 150 -2.00 8.39 10.03
C ALA A 150 -3.53 8.39 10.19
N GLU A 151 -4.10 9.48 10.71
CA GLU A 151 -5.56 9.67 10.80
C GLU A 151 -6.23 9.58 9.41
N SER A 152 -5.63 10.19 8.39
CA SER A 152 -6.16 10.14 7.03
C SER A 152 -6.12 8.72 6.45
N ILE A 153 -5.06 7.95 6.70
CA ILE A 153 -4.96 6.55 6.26
C ILE A 153 -6.06 5.72 6.91
N VAL A 154 -6.20 5.81 8.24
CA VAL A 154 -7.23 5.07 8.99
C VAL A 154 -8.63 5.45 8.51
N LYS A 155 -8.92 6.74 8.38
CA LYS A 155 -10.23 7.21 7.88
C LYS A 155 -10.54 6.70 6.48
N GLU A 156 -9.56 6.78 5.58
CA GLU A 156 -9.72 6.37 4.19
C GLU A 156 -9.87 4.85 4.07
N SER A 157 -9.19 4.08 4.93
CA SER A 157 -9.33 2.62 4.97
C SER A 157 -10.77 2.16 5.21
N VAL A 158 -11.49 2.84 6.11
CA VAL A 158 -12.91 2.58 6.38
C VAL A 158 -13.76 2.86 5.14
N ARG A 159 -13.48 3.95 4.42
CA ARG A 159 -14.20 4.32 3.20
C ARG A 159 -13.97 3.29 2.10
N LEU A 160 -12.72 2.89 1.86
CA LEU A 160 -12.35 1.93 0.82
C LEU A 160 -12.94 0.55 1.10
N LYS A 161 -12.86 0.08 2.35
CA LYS A 161 -13.50 -1.16 2.78
C LYS A 161 -15.00 -1.13 2.51
N ALA A 162 -15.71 -0.09 2.96
CA ALA A 162 -17.14 0.03 2.76
C ALA A 162 -17.52 0.13 1.26
N ALA A 163 -16.70 0.80 0.45
CA ALA A 163 -16.89 0.89 -0.99
C ALA A 163 -16.72 -0.47 -1.68
N PHE A 164 -15.71 -1.25 -1.27
CA PHE A 164 -15.50 -2.61 -1.75
C PHE A 164 -16.66 -3.53 -1.38
N GLU A 165 -17.05 -3.57 -0.09
CA GLU A 165 -18.14 -4.42 0.40
C GLU A 165 -19.49 -4.07 -0.24
N LYS A 166 -19.73 -2.78 -0.54
CA LYS A 166 -20.93 -2.34 -1.26
C LYS A 166 -20.98 -2.88 -2.69
N LYS A 167 -19.84 -2.95 -3.38
CA LYS A 167 -19.74 -3.49 -4.74
C LYS A 167 -19.73 -5.01 -4.76
N ASN A 168 -19.20 -5.64 -3.71
CA ASN A 168 -18.94 -7.07 -3.62
C ASN A 168 -19.61 -7.68 -2.38
N PRO A 169 -20.95 -7.65 -2.26
CA PRO A 169 -21.64 -8.06 -1.04
C PRO A 169 -21.50 -9.55 -0.71
N SER A 170 -21.18 -10.38 -1.71
CA SER A 170 -20.91 -11.82 -1.58
C SER A 170 -19.48 -12.14 -1.13
N VAL A 171 -18.54 -11.20 -1.24
CA VAL A 171 -17.13 -11.40 -0.91
C VAL A 171 -16.90 -11.03 0.55
N LYS A 172 -16.85 -12.03 1.42
CA LYS A 172 -16.65 -11.85 2.87
C LYS A 172 -15.67 -12.88 3.43
N PHE A 173 -14.64 -12.40 4.11
CA PHE A 173 -13.59 -13.24 4.71
C PHE A 173 -13.55 -13.17 6.25
N GLY A 174 -14.59 -12.60 6.87
CA GLY A 174 -14.64 -12.39 8.32
C GLY A 174 -14.14 -11.02 8.77
N ASN A 175 -14.41 -10.70 10.03
CA ASN A 175 -14.07 -9.41 10.61
C ASN A 175 -12.56 -9.34 10.91
N GLY A 176 -11.91 -8.25 10.51
CA GLY A 176 -10.51 -7.98 10.86
C GLY A 176 -9.45 -8.62 9.95
N ILE A 177 -9.84 -9.37 8.91
CA ILE A 177 -8.90 -9.95 7.94
C ILE A 177 -8.41 -8.90 6.94
N GLY A 178 -9.35 -8.16 6.32
CA GLY A 178 -9.00 -7.17 5.30
C GLY A 178 -8.19 -6.00 5.85
N LYS A 179 -7.22 -5.54 5.06
CA LYS A 179 -6.35 -4.39 5.38
C LYS A 179 -6.29 -3.42 4.21
N THR A 180 -6.05 -2.15 4.51
CA THR A 180 -5.75 -1.15 3.49
C THR A 180 -4.27 -0.86 3.46
N TYR A 181 -3.66 -1.09 2.30
CA TYR A 181 -2.25 -0.90 2.04
C TYR A 181 -1.98 0.47 1.41
N VAL A 182 -0.78 0.95 1.67
CA VAL A 182 -0.29 2.23 1.21
C VAL A 182 0.63 2.01 0.01
N SER A 183 0.28 2.58 -1.14
CA SER A 183 1.17 2.70 -2.29
C SER A 183 1.74 4.12 -2.39
N GLU A 184 2.67 4.37 -3.31
CA GLU A 184 3.20 5.71 -3.51
C GLU A 184 2.14 6.75 -3.93
N THR A 185 1.11 6.30 -4.66
CA THR A 185 0.10 7.17 -5.30
C THR A 185 -1.29 7.04 -4.68
N SER A 186 -1.60 5.91 -4.04
CA SER A 186 -2.97 5.56 -3.62
C SER A 186 -3.01 4.73 -2.34
N LEU A 187 -4.23 4.43 -1.89
CA LEU A 187 -4.51 3.44 -0.86
C LEU A 187 -5.38 2.36 -1.48
N VAL A 188 -5.08 1.10 -1.19
CA VAL A 188 -5.80 -0.06 -1.75
C VAL A 188 -6.31 -0.95 -0.63
N TYR A 189 -7.62 -1.25 -0.62
CA TYR A 189 -8.19 -2.20 0.31
C TYR A 189 -8.07 -3.61 -0.25
N LEU A 190 -7.40 -4.49 0.49
CA LEU A 190 -7.23 -5.90 0.16
C LEU A 190 -8.08 -6.74 1.12
N PRO A 191 -9.10 -7.45 0.63
CA PRO A 191 -10.07 -8.13 1.48
C PRO A 191 -9.49 -9.34 2.23
N LEU A 192 -8.41 -9.95 1.72
CA LEU A 192 -7.62 -10.99 2.41
C LEU A 192 -6.42 -10.45 3.20
N GLY A 193 -6.22 -9.14 3.24
CA GLY A 193 -5.08 -8.54 3.92
C GLY A 193 -3.75 -9.07 3.37
N ASP A 194 -2.89 -9.58 4.25
CA ASP A 194 -1.52 -10.04 3.93
C ASP A 194 -1.53 -11.29 3.04
N ALA A 195 -2.62 -12.09 3.09
CA ALA A 195 -2.78 -13.26 2.25
C ALA A 195 -3.21 -12.92 0.81
N SER A 196 -3.39 -11.64 0.47
CA SER A 196 -3.63 -11.22 -0.92
C SER A 196 -2.37 -11.24 -1.79
N PHE A 197 -1.18 -11.29 -1.19
CA PHE A 197 0.08 -11.09 -1.90
C PHE A 197 0.65 -12.39 -2.46
N ALA A 198 1.39 -12.27 -3.57
CA ALA A 198 2.16 -13.38 -4.11
C ALA A 198 3.24 -13.85 -3.12
N ASP A 199 3.52 -15.14 -3.12
CA ASP A 199 4.38 -15.78 -2.11
C ASP A 199 5.44 -16.73 -2.70
N GLU A 200 5.48 -16.88 -4.03
CA GLU A 200 6.49 -17.67 -4.73
C GLU A 200 6.94 -16.98 -6.03
N VAL A 201 8.25 -16.84 -6.24
CA VAL A 201 8.82 -16.42 -7.54
C VAL A 201 9.12 -17.66 -8.38
N ILE A 202 8.52 -17.73 -9.57
CA ILE A 202 8.68 -18.86 -10.49
C ILE A 202 9.81 -18.64 -11.48
N ALA A 203 9.86 -17.45 -12.08
CA ALA A 203 10.85 -17.13 -13.10
C ALA A 203 11.14 -15.64 -13.13
N VAL A 204 12.40 -15.31 -13.41
CA VAL A 204 12.84 -13.95 -13.71
C VAL A 204 13.66 -13.97 -14.98
N LYS A 205 13.46 -12.97 -15.83
CA LYS A 205 14.28 -12.69 -16.99
C LYS A 205 14.74 -11.25 -16.88
N TYR A 206 15.94 -11.05 -16.35
CA TYR A 206 16.58 -9.75 -16.30
C TYR A 206 17.44 -9.56 -17.55
N LEU A 207 17.15 -8.54 -18.35
CA LEU A 207 17.86 -8.32 -19.62
C LEU A 207 18.85 -7.15 -19.55
N SER A 208 18.52 -6.08 -18.83
CA SER A 208 19.33 -4.88 -18.77
C SER A 208 19.05 -4.04 -17.53
N GLY A 209 20.01 -3.21 -17.15
CA GLY A 209 19.94 -2.33 -15.99
C GLY A 209 21.24 -2.37 -15.19
N ASN A 210 21.41 -1.39 -14.31
CA ASN A 210 22.67 -1.18 -13.58
C ASN A 210 22.58 -1.61 -12.10
N ILE A 211 21.37 -1.93 -11.63
CA ILE A 211 21.10 -2.32 -10.25
C ILE A 211 20.23 -3.57 -10.31
N GLN A 212 20.63 -4.59 -9.56
CA GLN A 212 19.90 -5.84 -9.46
C GLN A 212 19.56 -6.09 -8.00
N PHE A 213 18.31 -5.83 -7.65
CA PHE A 213 17.79 -6.15 -6.33
C PHE A 213 17.40 -7.64 -6.25
N PRO A 214 17.31 -8.23 -5.04
CA PRO A 214 16.80 -9.59 -4.86
C PRO A 214 15.38 -9.74 -5.44
N LYS A 215 15.16 -10.81 -6.20
CA LYS A 215 13.84 -11.10 -6.82
C LYS A 215 12.77 -11.42 -5.78
N GLU A 216 13.17 -11.94 -4.63
CA GLU A 216 12.30 -12.29 -3.50
C GLU A 216 11.67 -11.05 -2.86
N ASN A 217 12.17 -9.85 -3.13
CA ASN A 217 11.61 -8.60 -2.60
C ASN A 217 10.18 -8.34 -3.08
N VAL A 218 9.72 -8.97 -4.17
CA VAL A 218 8.35 -8.79 -4.70
C VAL A 218 7.29 -9.59 -3.95
N LEU A 219 7.71 -10.44 -3.01
CA LEU A 219 6.85 -11.37 -2.29
C LEU A 219 6.29 -10.72 -1.04
N HIS A 220 5.11 -11.18 -0.62
CA HIS A 220 4.43 -10.71 0.58
C HIS A 220 4.07 -9.22 0.52
N THR A 221 3.89 -8.60 1.68
CA THR A 221 3.42 -7.22 1.81
C THR A 221 4.48 -6.21 1.38
N PRO A 222 4.09 -5.06 0.81
CA PRO A 222 5.04 -4.03 0.39
C PRO A 222 5.90 -3.53 1.54
N ASP A 223 7.21 -3.54 1.35
CA ASP A 223 8.20 -3.17 2.35
C ASP A 223 9.28 -2.20 1.84
N TYR A 224 9.11 -1.66 0.63
CA TYR A 224 10.04 -0.72 0.00
C TYR A 224 10.53 0.41 0.91
N VAL A 225 11.84 0.52 1.11
CA VAL A 225 12.48 1.65 1.82
C VAL A 225 13.43 2.36 0.87
N SER A 226 13.10 3.62 0.56
CA SER A 226 13.97 4.50 -0.22
C SER A 226 15.18 4.92 0.60
N MET A 227 16.38 4.72 0.05
CA MET A 227 17.65 5.11 0.67
C MET A 227 18.32 6.25 -0.12
N LYS A 228 19.29 6.93 0.51
CA LYS A 228 20.01 8.05 -0.12
C LYS A 228 20.66 7.68 -1.45
N LYS A 229 21.18 6.45 -1.53
CA LYS A 229 21.63 5.85 -2.78
C LYS A 229 20.58 4.84 -3.21
N LEU A 230 20.20 4.92 -4.47
CA LEU A 230 19.20 4.05 -5.06
C LEU A 230 19.61 2.57 -5.03
N SER A 231 20.90 2.28 -5.19
CA SER A 231 21.47 0.94 -5.04
C SER A 231 21.29 0.34 -3.65
N ASP A 232 21.10 1.18 -2.63
CA ASP A 232 21.01 0.74 -1.24
C ASP A 232 19.54 0.63 -0.80
N SER A 233 18.60 1.04 -1.66
CA SER A 233 17.17 0.85 -1.43
C SER A 233 16.84 -0.64 -1.25
N LYS A 234 15.80 -0.93 -0.48
CA LYS A 234 15.40 -2.29 -0.12
C LYS A 234 13.92 -2.49 -0.44
N GLY A 235 13.50 -3.74 -0.61
CA GLY A 235 12.09 -4.07 -0.77
C GLY A 235 11.53 -3.78 -2.16
N ILE A 236 12.37 -3.82 -3.19
CA ILE A 236 11.92 -3.76 -4.59
C ILE A 236 12.72 -4.75 -5.45
N TYR A 237 12.17 -5.10 -6.60
CA TYR A 237 12.85 -5.77 -7.69
C TYR A 237 12.60 -5.01 -9.00
N SER A 238 13.67 -4.55 -9.63
CA SER A 238 13.59 -3.89 -10.94
C SER A 238 13.56 -4.93 -12.05
N LEU A 239 12.57 -4.85 -12.94
CA LEU A 239 12.46 -5.79 -14.06
C LEU A 239 13.65 -5.69 -15.03
N GLY A 240 14.21 -4.49 -15.21
CA GLY A 240 15.10 -4.21 -16.33
C GLY A 240 14.33 -3.98 -17.64
N LEU A 241 14.96 -3.35 -18.64
CA LEU A 241 14.27 -3.11 -19.91
C LEU A 241 13.94 -4.42 -20.62
N ASN A 242 12.68 -4.59 -21.03
CA ASN A 242 12.14 -5.84 -21.59
C ASN A 242 12.27 -7.06 -20.66
N GLY A 243 12.57 -6.84 -19.39
CA GLY A 243 12.64 -7.91 -18.41
C GLY A 243 11.26 -8.42 -18.04
N SER A 244 11.21 -9.63 -17.50
CA SER A 244 9.96 -10.20 -17.01
C SER A 244 10.12 -10.90 -15.67
N LEU A 245 9.02 -10.89 -14.92
CA LEU A 245 8.87 -11.53 -13.62
C LEU A 245 7.62 -12.38 -13.66
N THR A 246 7.72 -13.62 -13.21
CA THR A 246 6.57 -14.52 -13.00
C THR A 246 6.50 -14.91 -11.54
N VAL A 247 5.38 -14.59 -10.90
CA VAL A 247 5.07 -14.94 -9.51
C VAL A 247 3.88 -15.88 -9.45
N LYS A 248 3.72 -16.52 -8.30
CA LYS A 248 2.62 -17.42 -8.00
C LYS A 248 2.01 -17.12 -6.63
N PHE A 249 0.71 -17.34 -6.58
CA PHE A 249 -0.12 -17.35 -5.40
C PHE A 249 -0.30 -18.81 -4.93
N THR A 250 0.42 -19.22 -3.88
CA THR A 250 0.37 -20.61 -3.39
C THR A 250 -0.74 -20.85 -2.38
N ASN A 251 -1.13 -19.82 -1.62
CA ASN A 251 -2.18 -19.89 -0.59
C ASN A 251 -3.45 -19.07 -0.93
N ASN A 252 -3.45 -18.36 -2.05
CA ASN A 252 -4.59 -17.62 -2.60
C ASN A 252 -4.66 -17.77 -4.13
N ALA A 253 -5.64 -17.12 -4.74
CA ALA A 253 -5.85 -17.06 -6.19
C ALA A 253 -6.43 -15.71 -6.57
N LEU A 254 -6.04 -15.20 -7.73
CA LEU A 254 -6.69 -14.07 -8.38
C LEU A 254 -8.01 -14.55 -9.01
N VAL A 255 -9.10 -13.84 -8.71
CA VAL A 255 -10.46 -14.08 -9.21
C VAL A 255 -11.10 -12.77 -9.63
N ASP A 256 -12.05 -12.85 -10.55
CA ASP A 256 -12.85 -11.71 -11.01
C ASP A 256 -13.89 -11.29 -9.95
N VAL A 257 -13.84 -10.03 -9.53
CA VAL A 257 -14.82 -9.36 -8.66
C VAL A 257 -15.28 -8.04 -9.28
N ASN A 258 -16.30 -7.38 -8.72
CA ASN A 258 -16.72 -6.08 -9.25
C ASN A 258 -15.66 -5.00 -8.99
N GLY A 259 -14.95 -4.60 -10.04
CA GLY A 259 -13.92 -3.56 -10.03
C GLY A 259 -12.53 -4.12 -10.31
N PRO A 260 -11.46 -3.43 -9.89
CA PRO A 260 -10.11 -3.94 -10.08
C PRO A 260 -9.83 -5.20 -9.26
N ASP A 261 -9.10 -6.14 -9.85
CA ASP A 261 -8.82 -7.46 -9.29
C ASP A 261 -7.36 -7.67 -8.93
N LEU A 262 -6.45 -7.04 -9.66
CA LEU A 262 -5.00 -7.15 -9.49
C LEU A 262 -4.43 -5.76 -9.20
N PHE A 263 -3.48 -5.70 -8.27
CA PHE A 263 -2.75 -4.48 -7.94
C PHE A 263 -1.25 -4.74 -7.90
N VAL A 264 -0.46 -3.86 -8.50
CA VAL A 264 1.01 -3.90 -8.50
C VAL A 264 1.54 -2.72 -7.71
N PHE A 265 2.25 -2.98 -6.63
CA PHE A 265 2.98 -1.96 -5.88
C PHE A 265 4.30 -1.71 -6.59
N GLU A 266 4.48 -0.48 -7.07
CA GLU A 266 5.72 -0.03 -7.70
C GLU A 266 6.32 1.14 -6.91
N ALA A 267 7.65 1.22 -6.93
CA ALA A 267 8.39 2.38 -6.43
C ALA A 267 8.77 3.32 -7.57
N GLY A 268 8.76 4.62 -7.31
CA GLY A 268 9.21 5.62 -8.28
C GLY A 268 8.21 5.86 -9.43
N GLN A 269 8.73 5.95 -10.65
CA GLN A 269 7.90 6.25 -11.81
C GLN A 269 7.24 4.97 -12.32
N ILE A 270 5.90 4.97 -12.41
CA ILE A 270 5.16 3.86 -12.98
C ILE A 270 5.47 3.77 -14.47
N GLU A 271 6.19 2.72 -14.85
CA GLU A 271 6.60 2.44 -16.22
C GLU A 271 5.57 1.53 -16.91
N PRO A 272 5.39 1.65 -18.24
CA PRO A 272 4.55 0.74 -19.00
C PRO A 272 4.97 -0.73 -18.83
N THR A 273 4.15 -1.48 -18.11
CA THR A 273 4.38 -2.91 -17.81
C THR A 273 3.17 -3.72 -18.25
N ASN A 274 3.40 -4.73 -19.08
CA ASN A 274 2.37 -5.66 -19.54
C ASN A 274 2.07 -6.70 -18.46
N LEU A 275 0.78 -6.99 -18.23
CA LEU A 275 0.33 -7.96 -17.24
C LEU A 275 -0.36 -9.13 -17.91
N GLU A 276 0.03 -10.32 -17.49
CA GLU A 276 -0.56 -11.57 -17.95
C GLU A 276 -0.88 -12.46 -16.76
N ILE A 277 -1.96 -13.24 -16.86
CA ILE A 277 -2.39 -14.17 -15.84
C ILE A 277 -2.45 -15.59 -16.39
N SER A 278 -2.28 -16.57 -15.51
CA SER A 278 -2.36 -17.99 -15.89
C SER A 278 -2.90 -18.86 -14.76
N LYS A 279 -3.60 -19.93 -15.15
CA LYS A 279 -4.06 -20.98 -14.24
C LYS A 279 -2.98 -22.03 -13.98
N ASP A 280 -2.15 -22.31 -14.98
CA ASP A 280 -1.23 -23.46 -15.01
C ASP A 280 0.25 -23.07 -15.18
N GLY A 281 0.55 -21.78 -15.35
CA GLY A 281 1.89 -21.26 -15.61
C GLY A 281 2.37 -21.49 -17.05
N LYS A 282 1.53 -22.04 -17.92
CA LYS A 282 1.86 -22.41 -19.32
C LYS A 282 1.05 -21.59 -20.32
N ASN A 283 -0.25 -21.50 -20.10
CA ASN A 283 -1.18 -20.75 -20.95
C ASN A 283 -1.44 -19.38 -20.34
N TRP A 284 -1.13 -18.32 -21.08
CA TRP A 284 -1.13 -16.95 -20.58
C TRP A 284 -2.21 -16.11 -21.26
N ILE A 285 -2.93 -15.32 -20.45
CA ILE A 285 -3.94 -14.36 -20.91
C ILE A 285 -3.39 -12.97 -20.62
N ASN A 286 -3.27 -12.14 -21.65
CA ASN A 286 -2.94 -10.72 -21.47
C ASN A 286 -4.16 -9.97 -20.94
N VAL A 287 -4.00 -9.31 -19.80
CA VAL A 287 -5.07 -8.58 -19.09
C VAL A 287 -4.87 -7.07 -19.08
N GLY A 288 -3.87 -6.58 -19.80
CA GLY A 288 -3.64 -5.15 -20.01
C GLY A 288 -2.24 -4.69 -19.61
N THR A 289 -2.12 -3.40 -19.39
CA THR A 289 -0.85 -2.72 -19.13
C THR A 289 -1.06 -1.67 -18.05
N ILE A 290 -0.19 -1.65 -17.04
CA ILE A 290 -0.12 -0.57 -16.05
C ILE A 290 0.82 0.52 -16.57
N SER A 291 0.44 1.78 -16.39
CA SER A 291 1.23 2.96 -16.79
C SER A 291 0.64 4.23 -16.17
N GLY A 292 1.41 5.31 -16.13
CA GLY A 292 0.86 6.66 -15.97
C GLY A 292 0.11 6.95 -14.67
N GLY A 293 0.39 6.23 -13.58
CA GLY A 293 -0.31 6.38 -12.31
C GLY A 293 -1.29 5.25 -11.97
N THR A 294 -1.65 4.43 -12.96
CA THR A 294 -2.55 3.29 -12.77
C THR A 294 -1.73 2.05 -12.44
N ALA A 295 -2.04 1.45 -11.30
CA ALA A 295 -1.37 0.24 -10.77
C ALA A 295 -2.34 -0.94 -10.63
N GLU A 296 -3.58 -0.79 -11.08
CA GLU A 296 -4.66 -1.74 -10.90
C GLU A 296 -5.22 -2.23 -12.24
N VAL A 297 -5.64 -3.49 -12.28
CA VAL A 297 -6.21 -4.13 -13.47
C VAL A 297 -7.50 -4.86 -13.09
N ASP A 298 -8.56 -4.60 -13.85
CA ASP A 298 -9.83 -5.34 -13.84
C ASP A 298 -9.78 -6.42 -14.92
N ILE A 299 -9.94 -7.69 -14.53
CA ILE A 299 -9.78 -8.85 -15.40
C ILE A 299 -11.09 -9.33 -16.03
N SER A 300 -12.24 -8.77 -15.64
CA SER A 300 -13.59 -9.21 -16.02
C SER A 300 -13.80 -9.37 -17.54
N LYS A 301 -13.11 -8.55 -18.35
CA LYS A 301 -13.22 -8.59 -19.83
C LYS A 301 -12.44 -9.72 -20.48
N PHE A 302 -11.54 -10.36 -19.74
CA PHE A 302 -10.57 -11.33 -20.28
C PHE A 302 -10.85 -12.76 -19.80
N VAL A 303 -11.70 -12.92 -18.78
CA VAL A 303 -11.91 -14.19 -18.08
C VAL A 303 -13.41 -14.49 -17.93
N LYS A 304 -13.74 -15.74 -17.60
CA LYS A 304 -15.10 -16.12 -17.24
C LYS A 304 -15.29 -16.03 -15.73
N PRO A 305 -16.50 -15.69 -15.25
CA PRO A 305 -16.79 -15.72 -13.82
C PRO A 305 -16.50 -17.09 -13.19
N GLY A 306 -15.91 -17.09 -11.99
CA GLY A 306 -15.57 -18.31 -11.24
C GLY A 306 -14.25 -18.96 -11.64
N GLU A 307 -13.47 -18.36 -12.55
CA GLU A 307 -12.12 -18.82 -12.86
C GLU A 307 -11.09 -18.36 -11.82
N TYR A 308 -10.13 -19.23 -11.52
CA TYR A 308 -9.05 -18.99 -10.56
C TYR A 308 -7.70 -18.94 -11.28
N PHE A 309 -6.95 -17.87 -11.06
CA PHE A 309 -5.62 -17.68 -11.63
C PHE A 309 -4.57 -17.65 -10.53
N TYR A 310 -3.53 -18.46 -10.67
CA TYR A 310 -2.51 -18.65 -9.64
C TYR A 310 -1.18 -18.02 -10.00
N TYR A 311 -1.02 -17.59 -11.25
CA TYR A 311 0.22 -17.04 -11.76
C TYR A 311 -0.03 -15.67 -12.36
N VAL A 312 0.91 -14.76 -12.12
CA VAL A 312 0.94 -13.43 -12.73
C VAL A 312 2.33 -13.24 -13.33
N ARG A 313 2.36 -12.74 -14.57
CA ARG A 313 3.59 -12.36 -15.27
C ARG A 313 3.56 -10.88 -15.60
N LEU A 314 4.60 -10.17 -15.20
CA LEU A 314 4.87 -8.78 -15.54
C LEU A 314 5.98 -8.75 -16.59
N THR A 315 5.82 -7.95 -17.63
CA THR A 315 6.85 -7.73 -18.66
C THR A 315 6.98 -6.24 -18.95
N ASP A 316 8.18 -5.68 -18.76
CA ASP A 316 8.49 -4.28 -19.07
C ASP A 316 8.41 -4.00 -20.58
N GLN A 317 7.94 -2.81 -20.99
CA GLN A 317 7.79 -2.41 -22.40
C GLN A 317 8.91 -1.50 -22.96
N ASN A 318 10.14 -1.58 -22.44
CA ASN A 318 11.31 -0.87 -22.97
C ASN A 318 11.17 0.65 -22.97
N THR A 319 10.71 1.21 -21.86
CA THR A 319 10.63 2.66 -21.67
C THR A 319 11.89 3.16 -20.96
N LYS A 320 12.38 4.36 -21.30
CA LYS A 320 13.58 4.91 -20.65
C LYS A 320 13.25 5.52 -19.29
N SER A 321 13.95 5.07 -18.25
CA SER A 321 13.83 5.54 -16.86
C SER A 321 15.19 5.60 -16.14
N THR A 322 15.19 6.11 -14.91
CA THR A 322 16.42 6.26 -14.09
C THR A 322 16.91 4.90 -13.55
N VAL A 323 15.98 4.04 -13.15
CA VAL A 323 16.22 2.61 -12.91
C VAL A 323 15.49 1.88 -14.02
N ALA A 324 16.22 1.08 -14.79
CA ALA A 324 15.67 0.42 -15.96
C ALA A 324 14.54 -0.55 -15.59
N GLY A 325 13.37 -0.32 -16.19
CA GLY A 325 12.18 -1.14 -16.05
C GLY A 325 11.49 -0.97 -14.69
N ALA A 326 10.23 -1.39 -14.63
CA ALA A 326 9.40 -1.20 -13.44
C ALA A 326 10.03 -1.77 -12.16
N ASP A 327 9.98 -0.98 -11.08
CA ASP A 327 10.52 -1.28 -9.75
C ASP A 327 9.43 -1.87 -8.85
N ILE A 328 9.28 -3.18 -8.88
CA ILE A 328 8.17 -3.90 -8.23
C ILE A 328 8.46 -4.11 -6.73
N ASP A 329 7.60 -3.60 -5.86
CA ASP A 329 7.62 -3.81 -4.40
C ASP A 329 6.78 -5.03 -4.01
N ALA A 330 5.56 -5.15 -4.57
CA ALA A 330 4.67 -6.27 -4.27
C ALA A 330 3.59 -6.46 -5.33
N ILE A 331 3.01 -7.65 -5.41
CA ILE A 331 1.89 -7.97 -6.32
C ILE A 331 0.75 -8.57 -5.49
N ALA A 332 -0.45 -8.00 -5.58
CA ALA A 332 -1.60 -8.37 -4.76
C ALA A 332 -2.87 -8.65 -5.57
N ALA A 333 -3.59 -9.68 -5.17
CA ALA A 333 -4.97 -9.91 -5.59
C ALA A 333 -5.94 -9.10 -4.71
N ILE A 334 -6.63 -8.14 -5.31
CA ILE A 334 -7.82 -7.46 -4.75
C ILE A 334 -9.01 -8.43 -4.83
N GLY A 335 -9.28 -8.93 -6.04
CA GLY A 335 -10.18 -10.04 -6.28
C GLY A 335 -9.45 -11.32 -5.89
N ALA A 336 -9.60 -11.74 -4.64
CA ALA A 336 -8.86 -12.86 -4.11
C ALA A 336 -9.78 -13.96 -3.59
N ALA A 337 -9.41 -15.21 -3.84
CA ALA A 337 -9.99 -16.38 -3.21
C ALA A 337 -8.90 -17.14 -2.45
N ILE A 338 -9.25 -17.72 -1.30
CA ILE A 338 -8.29 -18.51 -0.53
C ILE A 338 -8.10 -19.85 -1.23
N LYS A 339 -6.85 -20.20 -1.47
CA LYS A 339 -6.48 -21.50 -2.02
C LYS A 339 -5.97 -22.38 -0.89
N LEU A 340 -6.80 -23.34 -0.49
CA LEU A 340 -6.43 -24.31 0.53
C LEU A 340 -5.95 -25.57 -0.19
N SER A 341 -4.65 -25.65 -0.45
CA SER A 341 -4.06 -26.84 -1.06
C SER A 341 -3.91 -27.94 -0.01
N LEU A 342 -4.82 -28.89 -0.04
CA LEU A 342 -4.80 -30.08 0.83
C LEU A 342 -4.00 -31.25 0.23
N SER A 343 -3.42 -31.04 -0.96
CA SER A 343 -3.19 -32.07 -1.99
C SER A 343 -2.25 -33.21 -1.61
N ALA A 344 -1.30 -33.03 -0.69
CA ALA A 344 -0.42 -34.12 -0.26
C ALA A 344 -0.95 -34.90 0.96
N ALA A 345 -1.73 -34.24 1.83
CA ALA A 345 -2.24 -34.87 3.05
C ALA A 345 -3.58 -35.59 2.83
N LEU A 346 -4.35 -35.17 1.82
CA LEU A 346 -5.63 -35.75 1.43
C LEU A 346 -5.53 -36.82 0.33
N LEU A 347 -4.37 -37.48 0.22
CA LEU A 347 -4.23 -38.62 -0.69
C LEU A 347 -5.01 -39.83 -0.13
N PHE A 348 -5.89 -40.37 -0.97
CA PHE A 348 -6.65 -41.58 -0.68
C PHE A 348 -5.86 -42.81 -1.12
N ASP A 349 -6.10 -43.95 -0.45
CA ASP A 349 -5.63 -45.24 -0.96
C ASP A 349 -6.41 -45.65 -2.21
N PHE A 350 -5.81 -46.51 -3.03
CA PHE A 350 -6.43 -47.01 -4.27
C PHE A 350 -7.82 -47.60 -4.00
N GLY A 351 -8.82 -47.12 -4.75
CA GLY A 351 -10.22 -47.54 -4.61
C GLY A 351 -10.86 -47.19 -3.25
N LYS A 352 -10.30 -46.24 -2.50
CA LYS A 352 -10.85 -45.76 -1.22
C LYS A 352 -11.20 -44.28 -1.29
N SER A 353 -12.16 -43.89 -0.45
CA SER A 353 -12.55 -42.49 -0.20
C SER A 353 -12.42 -42.10 1.27
N ASN A 354 -11.81 -42.97 2.09
CA ASN A 354 -11.59 -42.72 3.51
C ASN A 354 -10.34 -41.87 3.70
N LEU A 355 -10.43 -40.81 4.52
CA LEU A 355 -9.28 -39.98 4.87
C LEU A 355 -8.28 -40.77 5.72
N LYS A 356 -7.00 -40.64 5.40
CA LYS A 356 -5.89 -41.08 6.27
C LYS A 356 -5.76 -40.15 7.49
N ALA A 357 -5.01 -40.57 8.50
CA ALA A 357 -4.83 -39.78 9.72
C ALA A 357 -4.25 -38.39 9.42
N GLU A 358 -3.31 -38.30 8.49
CA GLU A 358 -2.71 -37.06 7.99
C GLU A 358 -3.74 -36.18 7.28
N GLY A 359 -4.64 -36.80 6.51
CA GLY A 359 -5.74 -36.12 5.83
C GLY A 359 -6.78 -35.57 6.80
N ILE A 360 -7.12 -36.32 7.85
CA ILE A 360 -8.00 -35.84 8.93
C ILE A 360 -7.38 -34.62 9.61
N GLU A 361 -6.08 -34.63 9.90
CA GLU A 361 -5.40 -33.51 10.54
C GLU A 361 -5.34 -32.27 9.62
N ALA A 362 -5.13 -32.47 8.33
CA ALA A 362 -5.20 -31.41 7.34
C ALA A 362 -6.61 -30.80 7.24
N VAL A 363 -7.66 -31.63 7.23
CA VAL A 363 -9.07 -31.16 7.26
C VAL A 363 -9.39 -30.43 8.56
N LYS A 364 -8.86 -30.85 9.71
CA LYS A 364 -9.06 -30.14 10.98
C LYS A 364 -8.40 -28.77 10.99
N LYS A 365 -7.17 -28.66 10.50
CA LYS A 365 -6.49 -27.36 10.35
C LYS A 365 -7.26 -26.44 9.40
N LEU A 366 -7.76 -27.00 8.30
CA LEU A 366 -8.65 -26.29 7.38
C LEU A 366 -9.92 -25.80 8.11
N ALA A 367 -10.59 -26.67 8.87
CA ALA A 367 -11.79 -26.31 9.61
C ALA A 367 -11.51 -25.18 10.62
N GLN A 368 -10.36 -25.18 11.29
CA GLN A 368 -9.94 -24.09 12.19
C GLN A 368 -9.71 -22.77 11.43
N GLN A 369 -9.09 -22.82 10.24
CA GLN A 369 -8.92 -21.64 9.39
C GLN A 369 -10.26 -21.11 8.87
N LEU A 370 -11.22 -21.98 8.55
CA LEU A 370 -12.55 -21.59 8.11
C LEU A 370 -13.42 -21.06 9.26
N GLN A 371 -13.17 -21.45 10.52
CA GLN A 371 -13.89 -20.91 11.68
C GLN A 371 -13.72 -19.39 11.82
N SER A 372 -12.57 -18.83 11.42
CA SER A 372 -12.38 -17.37 11.41
C SER A 372 -13.04 -16.70 10.19
N MET A 373 -13.61 -17.48 9.26
CA MET A 373 -14.15 -17.04 7.98
C MET A 373 -15.54 -17.66 7.70
N PRO A 374 -16.57 -17.34 8.53
CA PRO A 374 -17.89 -17.99 8.47
C PRO A 374 -18.66 -17.77 7.16
N SER A 375 -18.17 -16.90 6.27
CA SER A 375 -18.76 -16.61 4.96
C SER A 375 -17.97 -17.19 3.78
N ALA A 376 -16.86 -17.88 4.05
CA ALA A 376 -16.03 -18.45 2.99
C ALA A 376 -16.80 -19.52 2.22
N GLN A 377 -16.83 -19.40 0.89
CA GLN A 377 -17.28 -20.47 0.01
C GLN A 377 -16.13 -21.44 -0.22
N LEU A 378 -16.35 -22.72 0.09
CA LEU A 378 -15.38 -23.79 -0.10
C LEU A 378 -15.77 -24.59 -1.34
N ASN A 379 -14.90 -24.61 -2.36
CA ASN A 379 -15.02 -25.56 -3.45
C ASN A 379 -14.14 -26.78 -3.17
N ILE A 380 -14.71 -27.98 -3.20
CA ILE A 380 -13.99 -29.24 -2.98
C ILE A 380 -14.10 -30.06 -4.25
N ASP A 381 -12.98 -30.19 -4.97
CA ASP A 381 -12.88 -30.99 -6.18
C ASP A 381 -12.22 -32.34 -5.84
N GLY A 382 -12.90 -33.44 -6.16
CA GLY A 382 -12.37 -34.80 -6.05
C GLY A 382 -11.75 -35.27 -7.36
N PHE A 383 -10.64 -35.99 -7.28
CA PHE A 383 -9.97 -36.60 -8.43
C PHE A 383 -9.79 -38.10 -8.20
N THR A 384 -9.92 -38.88 -9.27
CA THR A 384 -9.57 -40.30 -9.32
C THR A 384 -8.40 -40.52 -10.27
N ASP A 385 -7.74 -41.67 -10.17
CA ASP A 385 -6.84 -42.13 -11.22
C ASP A 385 -7.64 -42.63 -12.45
N ASP A 386 -6.93 -43.07 -13.47
CA ASP A 386 -7.47 -43.56 -14.74
C ASP A 386 -7.82 -45.07 -14.70
N ILE A 387 -7.87 -45.69 -13.52
CA ILE A 387 -8.13 -47.12 -13.36
C ILE A 387 -9.56 -47.36 -12.84
N GLY A 388 -10.45 -47.80 -13.73
CA GLY A 388 -11.84 -48.14 -13.44
C GLY A 388 -12.66 -48.28 -14.73
N ASN A 389 -13.90 -48.79 -14.64
CA ASN A 389 -14.80 -48.84 -15.80
C ASN A 389 -15.71 -47.61 -15.82
N ASP A 390 -15.96 -47.10 -17.03
CA ASP A 390 -16.85 -45.97 -17.36
C ASP A 390 -18.25 -46.05 -16.71
#